data_AF-A0A662GRS4-F1
#
_entry.id   AF-A0A662GRS4-F1
#
_cell.length_a   1.000
_cell.length_b   1.000
_cell.length_c   1.000
_cell.angle_alpha   90.00
_cell.angle_beta   90.00
_cell.angle_gamma   90.00
#
_symmetry.space_group_name_H-M   'P 1'
#
loop_
_entity.id
_entity.type
_entity.pdbx_description
1 polymer ?
#
loop_
_entity_poly.entity_id
_entity_poly.type
_entity_poly.pdbx_seq_one_letter_code
_entity_poly.pdbx_strand_id
1 'polypeptide(L)'
;MPALSTEASIVKVADGVDMAEGRARIPYRTGKVDIHSLSALAIKRVHIVKDLSSPRPIRILVEMENEAGMFQVEEVLGRKMMTSGIAKYVQVVALKKGVEIKALAL
;
A
#
# COMPACT_ATOMS: atom_id res chain seq x y z
N MET A 1 -9.67 -13.05 -6.64
CA MET A 1 -9.30 -13.82 -7.84
C MET A 1 -7.82 -13.62 -8.16
N PRO A 2 -7.08 -14.68 -8.49
CA PRO A 2 -5.72 -14.58 -9.05
C PRO A 2 -5.68 -13.74 -10.33
N ALA A 3 -4.61 -12.95 -10.51
CA ALA A 3 -4.34 -12.27 -11.78
C ALA A 3 -3.56 -13.24 -12.69
N LEU A 4 -4.08 -13.51 -13.89
CA LEU A 4 -3.53 -14.52 -14.80
C LEU A 4 -2.54 -13.96 -15.83
N SER A 5 -2.53 -12.64 -16.04
CA SER A 5 -1.58 -11.96 -16.90
C SER A 5 -0.70 -10.98 -16.10
N THR A 6 0.42 -10.58 -16.71
CA THR A 6 1.32 -9.56 -16.15
C THR A 6 0.59 -8.22 -16.03
N GLU A 7 -0.15 -7.82 -17.06
CA GLU A 7 -0.93 -6.57 -17.10
C GLU A 7 -1.98 -6.55 -16.01
N ALA A 8 -2.73 -7.64 -15.84
CA ALA A 8 -3.73 -7.77 -14.77
C ALA A 8 -3.08 -7.69 -13.37
N SER A 9 -1.87 -8.23 -13.22
CA SER A 9 -1.10 -8.16 -11.99
C SER A 9 -0.61 -6.74 -11.69
N ILE A 10 -0.15 -6.01 -12.71
CA ILE A 10 0.25 -4.60 -12.61
C ILE A 10 -0.95 -3.74 -12.21
N VAL A 11 -2.07 -3.85 -12.91
CA VAL A 11 -3.30 -3.08 -12.61
C VAL A 11 -3.78 -3.37 -11.19
N LYS A 12 -3.76 -4.64 -10.78
CA LYS A 12 -4.15 -5.04 -9.42
C LYS A 12 -3.25 -4.41 -8.36
N VAL A 13 -1.93 -4.45 -8.54
CA VAL A 13 -1.02 -3.82 -7.56
C VAL A 13 -1.19 -2.30 -7.56
N ALA A 14 -1.31 -1.68 -8.74
CA ALA A 14 -1.55 -0.24 -8.91
C ALA A 14 -2.80 0.24 -8.13
N ASP A 15 -3.91 -0.50 -8.24
CA ASP A 15 -5.13 -0.28 -7.46
C ASP A 15 -4.90 -0.45 -5.95
N GLY A 16 -3.95 -1.31 -5.54
CA GLY A 16 -3.49 -1.40 -4.16
C GLY A 16 -2.81 -0.13 -3.66
N VAL A 17 -1.97 0.48 -4.49
CA VAL A 17 -1.15 1.64 -4.11
C VAL A 17 -2.00 2.92 -3.93
N ASP A 18 -3.20 2.97 -4.50
CA ASP A 18 -4.15 4.09 -4.41
C ASP A 18 -4.88 4.14 -3.04
N MET A 19 -4.09 4.22 -1.96
CA MET A 19 -4.57 4.18 -0.56
C MET A 19 -4.17 5.42 0.26
N ALA A 20 -3.60 6.45 -0.37
CA ALA A 20 -3.26 7.69 0.31
C ALA A 20 -4.53 8.47 0.75
N GLU A 21 -4.38 9.28 1.81
CA GLU A 21 -5.47 9.99 2.52
C GLU A 21 -6.43 10.81 1.63
N GLY A 22 -6.04 11.16 0.40
CA GLY A 22 -6.85 11.94 -0.54
C GLY A 22 -8.24 11.33 -0.79
N ARG A 23 -8.32 10.00 -0.97
CA ARG A 23 -9.61 9.30 -1.19
C ARG A 23 -10.48 9.17 0.06
N ALA A 24 -9.86 9.12 1.24
CA ALA A 24 -10.57 8.94 2.51
C ALA A 24 -11.06 10.26 3.14
N ARG A 25 -10.55 11.40 2.66
CA ARG A 25 -10.83 12.73 3.22
C ARG A 25 -12.30 13.15 3.11
N ILE A 26 -12.96 12.87 1.98
CA ILE A 26 -14.37 13.28 1.76
C ILE A 26 -15.33 12.46 2.64
N PRO A 27 -15.30 11.10 2.63
CA PRO A 27 -16.15 10.28 3.48
C PRO A 27 -16.05 10.63 4.97
N TYR A 28 -14.82 10.84 5.47
CA TYR A 28 -14.59 11.21 6.86
C TYR A 28 -15.24 12.55 7.23
N ARG A 29 -15.07 13.58 6.39
CA ARG A 29 -15.68 14.91 6.60
C ARG A 29 -17.21 14.87 6.58
N THR A 30 -17.80 13.95 5.83
CA THR A 30 -19.26 13.76 5.78
C THR A 30 -19.81 12.93 6.95
N GLY A 31 -18.99 12.62 7.96
CA GLY A 31 -19.42 11.94 9.18
C GLY A 31 -19.37 10.41 9.12
N LYS A 32 -18.85 9.81 8.03
CA LYS A 32 -18.55 8.38 8.00
C LYS A 32 -17.19 8.14 8.67
N VAL A 33 -17.23 7.91 9.98
CA VAL A 33 -16.07 7.52 10.77
C VAL A 33 -16.12 6.01 10.99
N ASP A 34 -15.46 5.27 10.11
CA ASP A 34 -15.19 3.84 10.30
C ASP A 34 -13.67 3.58 10.38
N ILE A 35 -13.31 2.35 10.76
CA ILE A 35 -11.91 1.96 10.91
C ILE A 35 -11.10 2.11 9.61
N HIS A 36 -11.74 1.93 8.45
CA HIS A 36 -11.12 2.07 7.14
C HIS A 36 -10.81 3.53 6.79
N SER A 37 -11.72 4.44 7.14
CA SER A 37 -11.54 5.88 6.96
C SER A 37 -10.43 6.39 7.87
N LEU A 38 -10.39 5.92 9.12
CA LEU A 38 -9.35 6.29 10.08
C LEU A 38 -7.96 5.76 9.68
N SER A 39 -7.86 4.51 9.26
CA SER A 39 -6.60 3.90 8.80
C SER A 39 -6.08 4.55 7.52
N ALA A 40 -6.96 4.82 6.55
CA ALA A 40 -6.58 5.47 5.30
C ALA A 40 -6.11 6.93 5.50
N LEU A 41 -6.66 7.65 6.48
CA LEU A 41 -6.17 9.00 6.85
C LEU A 41 -4.78 9.00 7.49
N ALA A 42 -4.35 7.87 8.05
CA ALA A 42 -3.01 7.73 8.58
C ALA A 42 -1.95 7.63 7.46
N ILE A 43 -2.32 7.22 6.25
CA ILE A 43 -1.41 7.13 5.10
C ILE A 43 -1.31 8.48 4.40
N LYS A 44 -0.15 9.12 4.48
CA LYS A 44 0.08 10.45 3.90
C LYS A 44 0.47 10.38 2.45
N ARG A 45 1.40 9.49 2.12
CA ARG A 45 1.94 9.35 0.77
C ARG A 45 2.33 7.91 0.50
N VAL A 46 2.28 7.55 -0.77
CA VAL A 46 2.86 6.30 -1.25
C VAL A 46 3.80 6.62 -2.39
N HIS A 47 5.04 6.14 -2.30
CA HIS A 47 6.06 6.33 -3.30
C HIS A 47 6.40 4.99 -3.95
N ILE A 48 6.46 4.96 -5.27
CA ILE A 48 6.96 3.82 -6.03
C ILE A 48 8.35 4.19 -6.52
N VAL A 49 9.36 3.51 -5.99
CA VAL A 49 10.77 3.76 -6.33
C VAL A 49 11.43 2.50 -6.87
N LYS A 50 12.46 2.69 -7.69
CA LYS A 50 13.25 1.59 -8.25
C LYS A 50 14.40 1.24 -7.31
N ASP A 51 14.66 -0.06 -7.15
CA ASP A 51 15.82 -0.59 -6.45
C ASP A 51 16.49 -1.67 -7.30
N LEU A 52 17.34 -1.25 -8.24
CA LEU A 52 17.99 -2.17 -9.19
C LEU A 52 19.04 -3.08 -8.53
N SER A 53 19.43 -2.80 -7.29
CA SER A 53 20.32 -3.67 -6.48
C SER A 53 19.59 -4.82 -5.80
N SER A 54 18.25 -4.77 -5.73
CA SER A 54 17.43 -5.77 -5.06
C SER A 54 16.84 -6.78 -6.05
N PRO A 55 16.69 -8.07 -5.67
CA PRO A 55 15.88 -9.02 -6.45
C PRO A 55 14.39 -8.60 -6.55
N ARG A 56 13.96 -7.63 -5.72
CA ARG A 56 12.65 -7.00 -5.74
C ARG A 56 12.79 -5.54 -6.21
N PRO A 57 12.82 -5.29 -7.52
CA PRO A 57 13.20 -3.98 -8.06
C PRO A 57 12.17 -2.87 -7.84
N ILE A 58 10.94 -3.21 -7.43
CA ILE A 58 9.86 -2.26 -7.20
C ILE A 58 9.69 -2.07 -5.68
N ARG A 59 10.10 -0.93 -5.15
CA ARG A 59 9.86 -0.57 -3.75
C ARG A 59 8.65 0.34 -3.63
N ILE A 60 7.66 -0.09 -2.85
CA ILE A 60 6.49 0.70 -2.46
C ILE A 60 6.73 1.20 -1.04
N LEU A 61 6.99 2.50 -0.90
CA LEU A 61 7.19 3.15 0.38
C LEU A 61 5.87 3.78 0.82
N VAL A 62 5.32 3.31 1.94
CA VAL A 62 4.06 3.83 2.51
C VAL A 62 4.41 4.74 3.68
N GLU A 63 4.27 6.05 3.48
CA GLU A 63 4.46 7.05 4.52
C GLU A 63 3.20 7.21 5.36
N MET A 64 3.33 6.98 6.67
CA MET A 64 2.23 7.03 7.60
C MET A 64 2.54 7.97 8.77
N GLU A 65 1.49 8.62 9.27
CA GLU A 65 1.55 9.45 10.47
C GLU A 65 1.53 8.59 11.75
N ASN A 66 0.80 7.48 11.72
CA ASN A 66 0.72 6.51 12.81
C ASN A 66 0.46 5.09 12.27
N GLU A 67 0.53 4.13 13.18
CA GLU A 67 0.46 2.70 12.93
C GLU A 67 -0.90 2.23 12.40
N ALA A 68 -1.97 3.02 12.54
CA ALA A 68 -3.30 2.66 12.02
C ALA A 68 -3.29 2.45 10.50
N GLY A 69 -2.37 3.11 9.77
CA GLY A 69 -2.21 2.92 8.32
C GLY A 69 -1.81 1.50 7.93
N MET A 70 -1.17 0.74 8.83
CA MET A 70 -0.75 -0.65 8.55
C MET A 70 -1.92 -1.55 8.23
N PHE A 71 -3.07 -1.35 8.89
CA PHE A 71 -4.29 -2.11 8.61
C PHE A 71 -4.68 -1.98 7.14
N GLN A 72 -4.56 -0.78 6.58
CA GLN A 72 -4.91 -0.54 5.19
C GLN A 72 -3.88 -1.10 4.21
N VAL A 73 -2.60 -1.09 4.59
CA VAL A 73 -1.55 -1.77 3.82
C VAL A 73 -1.82 -3.27 3.74
N GLU A 74 -2.16 -3.92 4.85
CA GLU A 74 -2.43 -5.36 4.91
C GLU A 74 -3.74 -5.72 4.17
N GLU A 75 -4.82 -4.99 4.46
CA GLU A 75 -6.15 -5.30 3.93
C GLU A 75 -6.32 -4.96 2.44
N VAL A 76 -5.63 -3.92 1.96
CA VAL A 76 -5.77 -3.48 0.56
C VAL A 76 -4.62 -4.02 -0.28
N LEU A 77 -3.38 -3.62 0.02
CA LEU A 77 -2.23 -4.00 -0.81
C LEU A 77 -1.81 -5.45 -0.55
N GLY A 78 -1.78 -5.90 0.70
CA GLY A 78 -1.43 -7.28 1.05
C GLY A 78 -2.32 -8.31 0.37
N ARG A 79 -3.64 -8.15 0.44
CA ARG A 79 -4.60 -9.03 -0.25
C ARG A 79 -4.43 -9.06 -1.78
N LYS A 80 -4.14 -7.90 -2.37
CA LYS A 80 -3.88 -7.77 -3.82
C LYS A 80 -2.57 -8.45 -4.22
N MET A 81 -1.53 -8.28 -3.41
CA MET A 81 -0.20 -8.88 -3.57
C MET A 81 -0.26 -10.42 -3.53
N MET A 82 -0.96 -11.00 -2.55
CA MET A 82 -1.11 -12.47 -2.44
C MET A 82 -1.68 -13.14 -3.70
N THR A 83 -2.38 -12.38 -4.55
CA THR A 83 -3.03 -12.91 -5.76
C THR A 83 -2.48 -12.27 -7.04
N SER A 84 -1.29 -11.66 -6.98
CA SER A 84 -0.62 -10.97 -8.09
C SER A 84 0.62 -11.73 -8.56
N GLY A 85 0.77 -11.92 -9.88
CA GLY A 85 1.94 -12.58 -10.47
C GLY A 85 3.24 -11.77 -10.36
N ILE A 86 3.16 -10.47 -10.07
CA ILE A 86 4.33 -9.59 -9.91
C ILE A 86 4.77 -9.42 -8.46
N ALA A 87 4.08 -10.02 -7.48
CA ALA A 87 4.35 -9.79 -6.07
C ALA A 87 5.81 -10.08 -5.68
N LYS A 88 6.41 -11.11 -6.28
CA LYS A 88 7.83 -11.46 -6.11
C LYS A 88 8.83 -10.37 -6.49
N TYR A 89 8.43 -9.37 -7.27
CA TYR A 89 9.27 -8.24 -7.69
C TYR A 89 9.05 -6.98 -6.85
N VAL A 90 8.07 -7.00 -5.94
CA VAL A 90 7.63 -5.84 -5.18
C VAL A 90 8.02 -6.00 -3.71
N GLN A 91 8.59 -4.95 -3.13
CA GLN A 91 8.88 -4.84 -1.72
C GLN A 91 8.07 -3.68 -1.14
N VAL A 92 7.29 -3.96 -0.10
CA VAL A 92 6.48 -2.95 0.59
C VAL A 92 7.19 -2.56 1.89
N VAL A 93 7.37 -1.26 2.10
CA VAL A 93 8.08 -0.71 3.26
C VAL A 93 7.22 0.35 3.92
N ALA A 94 6.95 0.16 5.21
CA ALA A 94 6.24 1.13 6.03
C ALA A 94 7.23 2.16 6.59
N LEU A 95 6.90 3.45 6.43
CA LEU A 95 7.67 4.59 6.94
C LEU A 95 6.84 5.39 7.94
N LYS A 96 7.45 5.77 9.06
CA LYS A 96 6.88 6.74 10.03
C LYS A 96 7.89 7.85 10.25
N LYS A 97 7.49 9.09 9.91
CA LYS A 97 8.39 10.27 9.95
C LYS A 97 9.72 10.03 9.21
N GLY A 98 9.68 9.32 8.09
CA GLY A 98 10.87 9.00 7.28
C GLY A 98 11.72 7.83 7.80
N VAL A 99 11.36 7.23 8.93
CA VAL A 99 12.06 6.07 9.50
C VAL A 99 11.33 4.79 9.09
N GLU A 100 12.08 3.80 8.60
CA GLU A 100 11.56 2.46 8.32
C GLU A 100 11.15 1.78 9.64
N ILE A 101 9.86 1.50 9.77
CA ILE A 101 9.29 0.81 10.93
C ILE A 101 9.13 -0.68 10.68
N LYS A 102 8.87 -1.08 9.42
CA LYS A 102 8.68 -2.48 9.07
C LYS A 102 8.84 -2.71 7.56
N ALA A 103 9.67 -3.68 7.20
CA ALA A 103 9.60 -4.31 5.88
C ALA A 103 8.52 -5.38 5.91
N LEU A 104 7.58 -5.30 4.97
CA LEU A 104 6.45 -6.20 4.89
C LEU A 104 6.80 -7.37 3.94
N ALA A 105 6.84 -8.58 4.50
CA ALA A 105 6.88 -9.80 3.71
C ALA A 105 5.45 -10.15 3.26
N LEU A 106 5.00 -9.45 2.21
CA LEU A 106 3.72 -9.69 1.53
C LEU A 106 3.92 -10.52 0.27
#